data_AF-A0A7C1XZQ0-F1
#
_entry.id   AF-A0A7C1XZQ0-F1
#
_cell.length_a   1.000
_cell.length_b   1.000
_cell.length_c   1.000
_cell.angle_alpha   90.00
_cell.angle_beta   90.00
_cell.angle_gamma   90.00
#
_symmetry.space_group_name_H-M   'P 1'
#
loop_
_entity.id
_entity.type
_entity.pdbx_description
1 polymer ?
#
loop_
_entity_poly.entity_id
_entity_poly.type
_entity_poly.pdbx_seq_one_letter_code
_entity_poly.pdbx_strand_id
1 'polypeptide(L)'
;MSAWKTEDKAWIKARKTAWKDVKKKIDDLFQLNRDEKRSLKNYYLTGKEDPGAPLTEMDGGLLLEMWLHPDQSEAHWDKLRDKYTERDWFIARIKFDEVNCKLRTFLSEEDHSTLLTYPPDGGSIFDGLEERMYYWFRFGRLRREDWPELDDEQFLHIARRSLSLAGTFIAYFMDPFPNPFNVLRFMAQEWHDALHLFREEEVDKLDKLVYATELILKEPELFPSLHVELAKNLKEALSDSSLPGNLVNSIAAYRGYVAEPDQSLLPGDVKESLQVIHFVLDETKRVCKCE
;
A
#
# COMPACT_ATOMS: atom_id res chain seq x y z
N MET A 1 34.63 3.44 -5.02
CA MET A 1 34.03 3.57 -6.38
C MET A 1 34.33 2.31 -7.16
N SER A 2 33.43 1.32 -7.14
CA SER A 2 33.35 0.39 -8.27
C SER A 2 32.33 1.03 -9.20
N ALA A 3 32.75 1.37 -10.42
CA ALA A 3 31.77 1.35 -11.50
C ALA A 3 31.13 -0.04 -11.42
N TRP A 4 29.82 -0.08 -11.33
CA TRP A 4 29.06 -1.32 -11.17
C TRP A 4 29.39 -2.30 -12.29
N LYS A 5 28.81 -3.51 -12.31
CA LYS A 5 29.15 -4.55 -13.30
C LYS A 5 28.80 -4.20 -14.77
N THR A 6 28.90 -2.94 -15.18
CA THR A 6 28.85 -2.45 -16.55
C THR A 6 29.87 -3.14 -17.47
N GLU A 7 30.96 -3.67 -16.91
CA GLU A 7 31.93 -4.48 -17.64
C GLU A 7 31.49 -5.96 -17.79
N ASP A 8 30.56 -6.42 -16.95
CA ASP A 8 29.94 -7.74 -17.05
C ASP A 8 28.86 -7.72 -18.14
N LYS A 9 29.24 -8.25 -19.31
CA LYS A 9 28.35 -8.33 -20.47
C LYS A 9 27.10 -9.17 -20.21
N ALA A 10 27.18 -10.20 -19.37
CA ALA A 10 26.03 -11.04 -19.05
C ALA A 10 25.02 -10.27 -18.20
N TRP A 11 25.51 -9.53 -17.20
CA TRP A 11 24.70 -8.66 -16.35
C TRP A 11 23.99 -7.56 -17.16
N ILE A 12 24.73 -6.84 -18.02
CA ILE A 12 24.14 -5.82 -18.91
C ILE A 12 23.09 -6.43 -19.84
N LYS A 13 23.34 -7.63 -20.38
CA LYS A 13 22.40 -8.31 -21.28
C LYS A 13 21.10 -8.65 -20.54
N ALA A 14 21.20 -9.23 -19.34
CA ALA A 14 20.04 -9.56 -18.51
C ALA A 14 19.19 -8.33 -18.19
N ARG A 15 19.82 -7.23 -17.75
CA ARG A 15 19.11 -5.98 -17.47
C ARG A 15 18.47 -5.37 -18.71
N LYS A 16 19.16 -5.35 -19.85
CA LYS A 16 18.58 -4.90 -21.12
C LYS A 16 17.34 -5.70 -21.53
N THR A 17 17.33 -7.01 -21.28
CA THR A 17 16.17 -7.86 -21.51
C THR A 17 15.02 -7.49 -20.57
N ALA A 18 15.28 -7.38 -19.27
CA ALA A 18 14.27 -7.02 -18.26
C ALA A 18 13.72 -5.58 -18.41
N TRP A 19 14.47 -4.68 -19.08
CA TRP A 19 14.06 -3.29 -19.27
C TRP A 19 12.69 -3.14 -19.95
N LYS A 20 12.28 -4.08 -20.81
CA LYS A 20 10.97 -4.01 -21.46
C LYS A 20 9.83 -3.99 -20.44
N ASP A 21 9.92 -4.85 -19.43
CA ASP A 21 8.89 -5.00 -18.40
C ASP A 21 8.97 -3.86 -17.38
N VAL A 22 10.18 -3.49 -16.97
CA VAL A 22 10.44 -2.31 -16.14
C VAL A 22 9.90 -1.04 -16.79
N LYS A 23 10.14 -0.84 -18.10
CA LYS A 23 9.63 0.31 -18.84
C LYS A 23 8.10 0.34 -18.86
N LYS A 24 7.43 -0.81 -19.01
CA LYS A 24 5.96 -0.89 -18.98
C LYS A 24 5.45 -0.38 -17.63
N LYS A 25 5.98 -0.90 -16.52
CA LYS A 25 5.66 -0.43 -15.17
C LYS A 25 5.90 1.08 -15.01
N ILE A 26 7.02 1.58 -15.52
CA ILE A 26 7.32 3.02 -15.48
C ILE A 26 6.27 3.83 -16.26
N ASP A 27 5.93 3.40 -17.48
CA ASP A 27 4.94 4.07 -18.33
C ASP A 27 3.55 4.11 -17.67
N ASP A 28 3.20 3.08 -16.91
CA ASP A 28 1.90 2.99 -16.24
C ASP A 28 1.84 3.80 -14.92
N LEU A 29 2.98 4.02 -14.26
CA LEU A 29 3.05 4.62 -12.91
C LEU A 29 3.52 6.08 -12.90
N PHE A 30 4.34 6.47 -13.87
CA PHE A 30 5.02 7.77 -13.91
C PHE A 30 4.81 8.47 -15.25
N GLN A 31 4.60 9.79 -15.20
CA GLN A 31 4.35 10.59 -16.39
C GLN A 31 5.66 11.13 -16.97
N LEU A 32 6.56 10.22 -17.37
CA LEU A 32 7.86 10.59 -17.92
C LEU A 32 7.80 10.90 -19.42
N ASN A 33 8.56 11.91 -19.84
CA ASN A 33 8.78 12.23 -21.23
C ASN A 33 9.84 11.30 -21.86
N ARG A 34 10.09 11.46 -23.17
CA ARG A 34 10.99 10.57 -23.93
C ARG A 34 12.44 10.64 -23.45
N ASP A 35 12.91 11.83 -23.10
CA ASP A 35 14.31 12.04 -22.71
C ASP A 35 14.54 11.57 -21.28
N GLU A 36 13.60 11.83 -20.37
CA GLU A 36 13.58 11.23 -19.02
C GLU A 36 13.62 9.70 -19.08
N LYS A 37 12.80 9.07 -19.92
CA LYS A 37 12.83 7.60 -20.10
C LYS A 37 14.17 7.08 -20.64
N ARG A 38 14.86 7.88 -21.46
CA ARG A 38 16.19 7.52 -21.98
C ARG A 38 17.24 7.62 -20.89
N SER A 39 17.22 8.70 -20.12
CA SER A 39 18.13 8.94 -18.99
C SER A 39 17.91 7.88 -17.90
N LEU A 40 16.66 7.56 -17.59
CA LEU A 40 16.30 6.52 -16.64
C LEU A 40 16.75 5.11 -17.10
N LYS A 41 16.65 4.80 -18.39
CA LYS A 41 17.22 3.56 -18.93
C LYS A 41 18.73 3.50 -18.73
N ASN A 42 19.42 4.61 -19.00
CA ASN A 42 20.86 4.68 -18.81
C ASN A 42 21.23 4.50 -17.32
N TYR A 43 20.50 5.16 -16.43
CA TYR A 43 20.64 5.00 -14.99
C TYR A 43 20.42 3.55 -14.57
N TYR A 44 19.31 2.93 -14.97
CA TYR A 44 19.03 1.52 -14.69
C TYR A 44 20.15 0.59 -15.17
N LEU A 45 20.81 0.88 -16.30
CA LEU A 45 21.91 0.05 -16.81
C LEU A 45 23.26 0.33 -16.16
N THR A 46 23.50 1.52 -15.61
CA THR A 46 24.85 1.97 -15.23
C THR A 46 24.98 2.46 -13.79
N GLY A 47 23.87 2.74 -13.11
CA GLY A 47 23.79 3.43 -11.84
C GLY A 47 24.23 4.90 -11.90
N LYS A 48 24.39 5.48 -13.11
CA LYS A 48 24.85 6.84 -13.30
C LYS A 48 23.75 7.71 -13.90
N GLU A 49 23.55 8.86 -13.27
CA GLU A 49 22.63 9.87 -13.78
C GLU A 49 23.16 10.53 -15.04
N ASP A 50 22.22 11.03 -15.84
CA ASP A 50 22.52 11.93 -16.95
C ASP A 50 22.53 13.37 -16.41
N PRO A 51 23.64 14.11 -16.48
CA PRO A 51 23.70 15.50 -16.04
C PRO A 51 22.68 16.41 -16.75
N GLY A 52 22.24 16.05 -17.96
CA GLY A 52 21.23 16.81 -18.71
C GLY A 52 19.78 16.50 -18.34
N ALA A 53 19.54 15.50 -17.50
CA ALA A 53 18.22 15.11 -17.01
C ALA A 53 18.39 14.40 -15.66
N PRO A 54 18.68 15.15 -14.58
CA PRO A 54 18.89 14.59 -13.25
C PRO A 54 17.59 13.95 -12.72
N LEU A 55 17.71 12.84 -12.00
CA LEU A 55 16.52 12.12 -11.50
C LEU A 55 15.80 12.92 -10.42
N THR A 56 16.49 13.82 -9.72
CA THR A 56 15.89 14.76 -8.76
C THR A 56 14.81 15.64 -9.35
N GLU A 57 14.82 15.87 -10.67
CA GLU A 57 13.85 16.69 -11.38
C GLU A 57 12.70 15.88 -12.01
N MET A 58 12.77 14.54 -11.96
CA MET A 58 11.76 13.67 -12.58
C MET A 58 10.57 13.39 -11.65
N ASP A 59 9.39 13.16 -12.24
CA ASP A 59 8.23 12.63 -11.51
C ASP A 59 8.57 11.31 -10.81
N GLY A 60 8.54 11.31 -9.48
CA GLY A 60 8.89 10.15 -8.66
C GLY A 60 10.38 9.80 -8.64
N GLY A 61 11.27 10.76 -8.93
CA GLY A 61 12.72 10.58 -8.99
C GLY A 61 13.31 9.71 -7.88
N LEU A 62 13.02 10.03 -6.62
CA LEU A 62 13.51 9.26 -5.48
C LEU A 62 13.02 7.80 -5.49
N LEU A 63 11.74 7.56 -5.81
CA LEU A 63 11.19 6.20 -5.93
C LEU A 63 11.88 5.43 -7.05
N LEU A 64 12.10 6.09 -8.18
CA LEU A 64 12.78 5.52 -9.34
C LEU A 64 14.24 5.19 -9.02
N GLU A 65 14.94 6.05 -8.28
CA GLU A 65 16.30 5.77 -7.82
C GLU A 65 16.37 4.59 -6.86
N MET A 66 15.52 4.59 -5.84
CA MET A 66 15.45 3.49 -4.87
C MET A 66 15.15 2.16 -5.57
N TRP A 67 14.20 2.14 -6.49
CA TRP A 67 13.80 0.92 -7.18
C TRP A 67 14.84 0.44 -8.20
N LEU A 68 15.37 1.34 -9.02
CA LEU A 68 16.10 0.94 -10.24
C LEU A 68 17.62 0.91 -10.07
N HIS A 69 18.15 1.50 -8.98
CA HIS A 69 19.58 1.50 -8.76
C HIS A 69 20.09 0.05 -8.52
N PRO A 70 21.25 -0.32 -9.10
CA PRO A 70 21.79 -1.67 -8.93
C PRO A 70 22.32 -1.98 -7.52
N ASP A 71 22.63 -0.95 -6.72
CA ASP A 71 23.00 -1.08 -5.31
C ASP A 71 21.77 -0.88 -4.44
N GLN A 72 21.32 -1.96 -3.82
CA GLN A 72 20.21 -1.97 -2.88
C GLN A 72 20.71 -2.04 -1.43
N SER A 73 21.94 -1.66 -1.11
CA SER A 73 22.42 -1.61 0.28
C SER A 73 21.81 -0.45 1.08
N GLU A 74 21.76 -0.57 2.40
CA GLU A 74 21.33 0.53 3.30
C GLU A 74 22.20 1.78 3.09
N ALA A 75 23.52 1.61 2.98
CA ALA A 75 24.44 2.71 2.73
C ALA A 75 24.19 3.46 1.41
N HIS A 76 23.55 2.82 0.41
CA HIS A 76 23.10 3.53 -0.78
C HIS A 76 21.81 4.31 -0.51
N TRP A 77 20.85 3.70 0.18
CA TRP A 77 19.60 4.36 0.54
C TRP A 77 19.82 5.55 1.47
N ASP A 78 20.82 5.50 2.36
CA ASP A 78 21.25 6.64 3.18
C ASP A 78 21.81 7.78 2.32
N LYS A 79 22.55 7.47 1.25
CA LYS A 79 23.01 8.51 0.30
C LYS A 79 21.86 9.13 -0.47
N LEU A 80 20.82 8.36 -0.79
CA LEU A 80 19.60 8.92 -1.39
C LEU A 80 18.90 9.86 -0.40
N ARG A 81 18.93 9.54 0.91
CA ARG A 81 18.44 10.42 1.96
C ARG A 81 19.14 11.77 1.96
N ASP A 82 20.47 11.76 1.87
CA ASP A 82 21.27 12.98 1.85
C ASP A 82 21.15 13.78 0.54
N LYS A 83 20.83 13.10 -0.57
CA LYS A 83 20.75 13.68 -1.91
C LYS A 83 19.47 14.50 -2.13
N TYR A 84 18.35 14.05 -1.58
CA TYR A 84 17.03 14.61 -1.84
C TYR A 84 16.58 15.57 -0.74
N THR A 85 15.85 16.63 -1.11
CA THR A 85 15.32 17.58 -0.12
C THR A 85 14.14 16.97 0.64
N GLU A 86 13.80 17.51 1.82
CA GLU A 86 12.60 17.12 2.58
C GLU A 86 11.31 17.21 1.73
N ARG A 87 11.25 18.21 0.84
CA ARG A 87 10.12 18.35 -0.09
C ARG A 87 10.05 17.17 -1.06
N ASP A 88 11.18 16.76 -1.63
CA ASP A 88 11.21 15.64 -2.57
C ASP A 88 10.83 14.33 -1.90
N TRP A 89 11.27 14.16 -0.66
CA TRP A 89 10.88 13.07 0.23
C TRP A 89 9.36 13.01 0.44
N PHE A 90 8.76 14.14 0.79
CA PHE A 90 7.31 14.24 0.97
C PHE A 90 6.55 13.91 -0.33
N ILE A 91 7.02 14.42 -1.47
CA ILE A 91 6.44 14.12 -2.80
C ILE A 91 6.57 12.63 -3.12
N ALA A 92 7.75 12.03 -2.90
CA ALA A 92 8.00 10.61 -3.14
C ALA A 92 7.11 9.73 -2.26
N ARG A 93 6.89 10.11 -1.00
CA ARG A 93 5.94 9.42 -0.11
C ARG A 93 4.52 9.50 -0.62
N ILE A 94 4.05 10.69 -1.02
CA ILE A 94 2.70 10.83 -1.62
C ILE A 94 2.57 9.93 -2.84
N LYS A 95 3.57 9.95 -3.73
CA LYS A 95 3.59 9.12 -4.93
C LYS A 95 3.63 7.64 -4.59
N PHE A 96 4.39 7.23 -3.57
CA PHE A 96 4.43 5.85 -3.10
C PHE A 96 3.06 5.41 -2.60
N ASP A 97 2.40 6.25 -1.80
CA ASP A 97 1.02 5.99 -1.38
C ASP A 97 0.10 5.89 -2.59
N GLU A 98 0.17 6.81 -3.55
CA GLU A 98 -0.67 6.81 -4.77
C GLU A 98 -0.47 5.54 -5.61
N VAL A 99 0.77 5.10 -5.79
CA VAL A 99 1.09 3.84 -6.50
C VAL A 99 0.51 2.65 -5.74
N ASN A 100 0.67 2.62 -4.42
CA ASN A 100 0.03 1.62 -3.57
C ASN A 100 -1.50 1.76 -3.54
N CYS A 101 -2.03 2.96 -3.81
CA CYS A 101 -3.45 3.20 -4.01
C CYS A 101 -3.95 2.62 -5.32
N LYS A 102 -3.16 2.69 -6.39
CA LYS A 102 -3.52 2.11 -7.68
C LYS A 102 -3.48 0.58 -7.67
N LEU A 103 -2.69 -0.03 -6.78
CA LEU A 103 -2.82 -1.46 -6.46
C LEU A 103 -4.17 -1.84 -5.83
N ARG A 104 -4.99 -0.87 -5.37
CA ARG A 104 -6.28 -1.11 -4.70
C ARG A 104 -7.42 -1.37 -5.68
N THR A 105 -7.26 -1.01 -6.96
CA THR A 105 -8.39 -0.86 -7.87
C THR A 105 -8.61 -2.08 -8.77
N PHE A 106 -8.96 -3.22 -8.17
CA PHE A 106 -9.55 -4.33 -8.91
C PHE A 106 -11.08 -4.18 -9.09
N LEU A 107 -11.75 -3.27 -8.35
CA LEU A 107 -13.22 -3.28 -8.21
C LEU A 107 -13.96 -1.94 -8.39
N SER A 108 -13.37 -0.86 -8.91
CA SER A 108 -14.19 0.31 -9.30
C SER A 108 -14.64 0.17 -10.76
N GLU A 109 -15.94 -0.08 -10.96
CA GLU A 109 -16.61 -0.26 -12.27
C GLU A 109 -16.42 0.92 -13.25
N GLU A 110 -15.98 2.09 -12.78
CA GLU A 110 -15.91 3.31 -13.60
C GLU A 110 -14.64 3.46 -14.46
N ASP A 111 -13.59 2.66 -14.23
CA ASP A 111 -12.31 2.88 -14.93
C ASP A 111 -11.65 1.59 -15.46
N HIS A 112 -12.44 0.78 -16.17
CA HIS A 112 -11.98 -0.39 -16.92
C HIS A 112 -10.89 -0.12 -17.97
N SER A 113 -10.50 1.15 -18.19
CA SER A 113 -9.56 1.55 -19.24
C SER A 113 -8.09 1.57 -18.81
N THR A 114 -7.80 1.63 -17.50
CA THR A 114 -6.43 1.68 -16.96
C THR A 114 -6.18 0.64 -15.88
N LEU A 115 -6.94 -0.46 -15.92
CA LEU A 115 -6.62 -1.67 -15.17
C LEU A 115 -5.21 -2.08 -15.57
N LEU A 116 -4.28 -1.76 -14.68
CA LEU A 116 -2.97 -2.37 -14.59
C LEU A 116 -3.22 -3.88 -14.55
N THR A 117 -3.18 -4.50 -15.73
CA THR A 117 -3.17 -5.94 -15.94
C THR A 117 -1.84 -6.46 -15.43
N TYR A 118 -1.62 -6.29 -14.12
CA TYR A 118 -0.64 -7.09 -13.43
C TYR A 118 -1.20 -8.50 -13.43
N PRO A 119 -0.37 -9.47 -13.84
CA PRO A 119 -0.86 -10.81 -14.07
C PRO A 119 -1.40 -11.37 -12.73
N PRO A 120 -2.40 -12.28 -12.80
CA PRO A 120 -3.14 -12.80 -11.64
C PRO A 120 -2.28 -13.48 -10.56
N ASP A 121 -0.98 -13.66 -10.81
CA ASP A 121 0.06 -14.06 -9.86
C ASP A 121 0.57 -12.92 -8.95
N GLY A 122 -0.09 -11.75 -8.93
CA GLY A 122 0.10 -10.76 -7.87
C GLY A 122 1.50 -10.15 -7.86
N GLY A 123 2.02 -9.84 -9.06
CA GLY A 123 3.38 -9.35 -9.23
C GLY A 123 3.70 -8.12 -8.38
N SER A 124 4.94 -8.06 -7.89
CA SER A 124 5.51 -6.87 -7.27
C SER A 124 5.66 -5.75 -8.30
N ILE A 125 5.28 -4.53 -7.92
CA ILE A 125 5.56 -3.30 -8.68
C ILE A 125 7.06 -3.01 -8.65
N PHE A 126 7.64 -3.01 -7.45
CA PHE A 126 9.02 -2.58 -7.20
C PHE A 126 10.00 -3.77 -7.09
N ASP A 127 9.72 -4.86 -7.78
CA ASP A 127 10.53 -6.09 -7.86
C ASP A 127 10.93 -6.69 -6.49
N GLY A 128 10.02 -6.62 -5.52
CA GLY A 128 10.09 -7.17 -4.16
C GLY A 128 10.48 -6.13 -3.10
N LEU A 129 10.63 -4.86 -3.49
CA LEU A 129 11.10 -3.80 -2.59
C LEU A 129 9.98 -3.11 -1.80
N GLU A 130 8.71 -3.45 -2.00
CA GLU A 130 7.54 -2.76 -1.41
C GLU A 130 7.65 -2.63 0.11
N GLU A 131 7.88 -3.74 0.81
CA GLU A 131 7.98 -3.77 2.27
C GLU A 131 9.14 -2.88 2.76
N ARG A 132 10.28 -2.99 2.09
CA ARG A 132 11.46 -2.23 2.48
C ARG A 132 11.31 -0.74 2.20
N MET A 133 10.72 -0.39 1.06
CA MET A 133 10.37 1.00 0.72
C MET A 133 9.33 1.54 1.71
N TYR A 134 8.35 0.72 2.10
CA TYR A 134 7.37 1.08 3.12
C TYR A 134 8.07 1.45 4.44
N TYR A 135 8.93 0.58 4.97
CA TYR A 135 9.64 0.87 6.23
C TYR A 135 10.65 2.02 6.13
N TRP A 136 11.12 2.35 4.93
CA TRP A 136 12.00 3.48 4.72
C TRP A 136 11.26 4.82 4.63
N PHE A 137 10.06 4.83 4.02
CA PHE A 137 9.19 6.01 3.99
C PHE A 137 8.37 6.20 5.27
N ARG A 138 8.09 5.10 5.97
CA ARG A 138 7.21 5.06 7.14
C ARG A 138 7.85 4.18 8.19
N PHE A 139 7.98 4.66 9.41
CA PHE A 139 8.65 3.94 10.51
C PHE A 139 7.92 2.66 10.97
N GLY A 140 6.89 2.19 10.24
CA GLY A 140 5.97 1.11 10.65
C GLY A 140 5.08 1.46 11.86
N ARG A 141 5.33 2.63 12.46
CA ARG A 141 4.65 3.22 13.60
C ARG A 141 4.42 4.70 13.30
N LEU A 142 3.39 5.26 13.90
CA LEU A 142 3.03 6.66 13.78
C LEU A 142 3.18 7.35 15.14
N ARG A 143 4.42 7.68 15.50
CA ARG A 143 4.73 8.34 16.77
C ARG A 143 5.23 9.75 16.54
N ARG A 144 4.81 10.70 17.38
CA ARG A 144 5.13 12.12 17.20
C ARG A 144 6.64 12.40 17.18
N GLU A 145 7.40 11.64 17.97
CA GLU A 145 8.86 11.74 18.12
C GLU A 145 9.64 11.32 16.88
N ASP A 146 9.04 10.51 16.00
CA ASP A 146 9.66 10.07 14.74
C ASP A 146 9.56 11.15 13.65
N TRP A 147 8.84 12.26 13.91
CA TRP A 147 8.61 13.36 12.96
C TRP A 147 8.93 14.73 13.59
N PRO A 148 10.15 14.95 14.10
CA PRO A 148 10.51 16.20 14.79
C PRO A 148 10.42 17.45 13.90
N GLU A 149 10.51 17.28 12.59
CA GLU A 149 10.45 18.34 11.58
C GLU A 149 9.04 18.86 11.30
N LEU A 150 8.02 18.07 11.62
CA LEU A 150 6.62 18.44 11.40
C LEU A 150 6.06 19.17 12.60
N ASP A 151 5.21 20.16 12.37
CA ASP A 151 4.33 20.69 13.41
C ASP A 151 3.19 19.72 13.74
N ASP A 152 2.44 20.00 14.80
CA ASP A 152 1.37 19.11 15.26
C ASP A 152 0.21 19.01 14.26
N GLU A 153 -0.07 20.08 13.50
CA GLU A 153 -1.14 20.07 12.49
C GLU A 153 -0.75 19.20 11.29
N GLN A 154 0.49 19.32 10.83
CA GLN A 154 1.07 18.49 9.76
C GLN A 154 1.14 17.02 10.16
N PHE A 155 1.57 16.73 11.39
CA PHE A 155 1.59 15.38 11.93
C PHE A 155 0.17 14.79 11.99
N LEU A 156 -0.80 15.54 12.52
CA LEU A 156 -2.20 15.10 12.55
C LEU A 156 -2.79 14.94 11.15
N HIS A 157 -2.39 15.76 10.18
CA HIS A 157 -2.81 15.58 8.78
C HIS A 157 -2.35 14.23 8.22
N ILE A 158 -1.10 13.85 8.47
CA ILE A 158 -0.58 12.53 8.09
C ILE A 158 -1.38 11.42 8.77
N ALA A 159 -1.65 11.57 10.07
CA ALA A 159 -2.38 10.58 10.85
C ALA A 159 -3.82 10.38 10.35
N ARG A 160 -4.54 11.46 10.00
CA ARG A 160 -5.87 11.39 9.37
C ARG A 160 -5.83 10.67 8.03
N ARG A 161 -4.79 10.92 7.23
CA ARG A 161 -4.61 10.25 5.94
C ARG A 161 -4.42 8.74 6.14
N SER A 162 -3.73 8.30 7.19
CA SER A 162 -3.65 6.88 7.54
C SER A 162 -5.02 6.31 7.94
N LEU A 163 -5.85 7.04 8.68
CA LEU A 163 -7.22 6.60 9.01
C LEU A 163 -8.14 6.45 7.80
N SER A 164 -8.02 7.33 6.79
CA SER A 164 -8.80 7.23 5.55
C SER A 164 -8.57 5.93 4.75
N LEU A 165 -7.60 5.11 5.18
CA LEU A 165 -7.31 3.81 4.60
C LEU A 165 -8.26 2.70 5.06
N ALA A 166 -9.22 2.97 5.95
CA ALA A 166 -10.22 1.96 6.33
C ALA A 166 -10.98 1.39 5.11
N GLY A 167 -11.44 2.27 4.22
CA GLY A 167 -12.05 1.86 2.94
C GLY A 167 -11.10 1.05 2.04
N THR A 168 -9.80 1.25 2.20
CA THR A 168 -8.77 0.53 1.46
C THR A 168 -8.51 -0.87 2.02
N PHE A 169 -8.48 -1.03 3.35
CA PHE A 169 -8.42 -2.35 3.96
C PHE A 169 -9.64 -3.18 3.54
N ILE A 170 -10.83 -2.57 3.52
CA ILE A 170 -12.04 -3.21 3.02
C ILE A 170 -11.87 -3.63 1.55
N ALA A 171 -11.43 -2.72 0.67
CA ALA A 171 -11.21 -3.04 -0.74
C ALA A 171 -10.21 -4.20 -0.93
N TYR A 172 -9.14 -4.25 -0.13
CA TYR A 172 -8.19 -5.35 -0.13
C TYR A 172 -8.86 -6.67 0.27
N PHE A 173 -9.68 -6.68 1.32
CA PHE A 173 -10.44 -7.87 1.72
C PHE A 173 -11.47 -8.37 0.70
N MET A 174 -11.87 -7.51 -0.23
CA MET A 174 -12.80 -7.86 -1.30
C MET A 174 -12.09 -8.38 -2.56
N ASP A 175 -10.76 -8.31 -2.63
CA ASP A 175 -9.98 -8.85 -3.73
C ASP A 175 -9.89 -10.38 -3.60
N PRO A 176 -10.45 -11.19 -4.52
CA PRO A 176 -10.31 -12.64 -4.45
C PRO A 176 -8.86 -13.12 -4.62
N PHE A 177 -7.97 -12.29 -5.18
CA PHE A 177 -6.57 -12.59 -5.45
C PHE A 177 -5.65 -11.51 -4.84
N PRO A 178 -5.63 -11.36 -3.50
CA PRO A 178 -4.91 -10.27 -2.86
C PRO A 178 -3.43 -10.29 -3.21
N ASN A 179 -2.91 -9.13 -3.65
CA ASN A 179 -1.50 -9.00 -3.98
C ASN A 179 -0.63 -9.16 -2.69
N PRO A 180 0.32 -10.12 -2.66
CA PRO A 180 1.19 -10.35 -1.51
C PRO A 180 2.15 -9.19 -1.22
N PHE A 181 2.47 -8.36 -2.20
CA PHE A 181 3.34 -7.19 -2.06
C PHE A 181 2.58 -5.91 -1.69
N ASN A 182 1.26 -5.98 -1.50
CA ASN A 182 0.49 -4.82 -1.08
C ASN A 182 0.93 -4.35 0.31
N VAL A 183 1.32 -3.09 0.42
CA VAL A 183 1.87 -2.51 1.65
C VAL A 183 0.89 -2.50 2.82
N LEU A 184 -0.43 -2.62 2.58
CA LEU A 184 -1.45 -2.65 3.64
C LEU A 184 -1.17 -3.71 4.70
N ARG A 185 -0.52 -4.82 4.31
CA ARG A 185 -0.10 -5.88 5.22
C ARG A 185 0.82 -5.39 6.34
N PHE A 186 1.55 -4.30 6.09
CA PHE A 186 2.50 -3.68 7.03
C PHE A 186 1.90 -2.47 7.77
N MET A 187 0.71 -2.00 7.37
CA MET A 187 0.13 -0.74 7.86
C MET A 187 -0.75 -0.89 9.11
N ALA A 188 -1.05 -2.11 9.55
CA ALA A 188 -1.96 -2.31 10.68
C ALA A 188 -1.49 -1.59 11.97
N GLN A 189 -0.17 -1.58 12.22
CA GLN A 189 0.41 -0.91 13.39
C GLN A 189 0.42 0.62 13.24
N GLU A 190 0.70 1.14 12.05
CA GLU A 190 0.59 2.57 11.76
C GLU A 190 -0.87 3.06 11.92
N TRP A 191 -1.82 2.25 11.45
CA TRP A 191 -3.24 2.53 11.60
C TRP A 191 -3.69 2.46 13.06
N HIS A 192 -3.17 1.50 13.83
CA HIS A 192 -3.38 1.40 15.27
C HIS A 192 -2.92 2.66 16.00
N ASP A 193 -1.70 3.11 15.73
CA ASP A 193 -1.17 4.36 16.30
C ASP A 193 -2.03 5.57 15.90
N ALA A 194 -2.54 5.61 14.67
CA ALA A 194 -3.43 6.67 14.23
C ALA A 194 -4.76 6.68 15.00
N LEU A 195 -5.35 5.53 15.33
CA LEU A 195 -6.59 5.45 16.12
C LEU A 195 -6.47 6.10 17.51
N HIS A 196 -5.27 6.10 18.09
CA HIS A 196 -5.01 6.75 19.38
C HIS A 196 -5.14 8.29 19.34
N LEU A 197 -5.09 8.88 18.15
CA LEU A 197 -5.03 10.34 17.97
C LEU A 197 -6.39 10.97 17.69
N PHE A 198 -7.42 10.19 17.38
CA PHE A 198 -8.69 10.71 16.86
C PHE A 198 -9.91 10.13 17.57
N ARG A 199 -11.05 10.79 17.37
CA ARG A 199 -12.35 10.30 17.81
C ARG A 199 -12.99 9.42 16.74
N GLU A 200 -14.00 8.64 17.12
CA GLU A 200 -14.70 7.74 16.20
C GLU A 200 -15.31 8.47 15.01
N GLU A 201 -15.87 9.67 15.21
CA GLU A 201 -16.53 10.44 14.15
C GLU A 201 -15.53 10.89 13.05
N GLU A 202 -14.22 10.78 13.32
CA GLU A 202 -13.14 11.09 12.39
C GLU A 202 -12.62 9.86 11.62
N VAL A 203 -13.10 8.64 11.95
CA VAL A 203 -12.68 7.39 11.31
C VAL A 203 -13.75 6.89 10.34
N ASP A 204 -13.67 7.36 9.09
CA ASP A 204 -14.58 6.91 8.02
C ASP A 204 -14.56 5.37 7.85
N LYS A 205 -15.74 4.75 7.72
CA LYS A 205 -15.95 3.31 7.48
C LYS A 205 -15.37 2.37 8.55
N LEU A 206 -15.16 2.85 9.78
CA LEU A 206 -14.67 2.01 10.89
C LEU A 206 -15.57 0.79 11.15
N ASP A 207 -16.88 1.00 11.17
CA ASP A 207 -17.91 -0.02 11.32
C ASP A 207 -17.77 -1.16 10.30
N LYS A 208 -17.60 -0.83 9.03
CA LYS A 208 -17.44 -1.80 7.93
C LYS A 208 -16.12 -2.54 8.03
N LEU A 209 -15.06 -1.87 8.44
CA LEU A 209 -13.75 -2.50 8.64
C LEU A 209 -13.78 -3.48 9.81
N VAL A 210 -14.39 -3.09 10.93
CA VAL A 210 -14.60 -3.99 12.08
C VAL A 210 -15.40 -5.21 11.62
N TYR A 211 -16.52 -5.01 10.94
CA TYR A 211 -17.34 -6.11 10.43
C TYR A 211 -16.53 -7.07 9.54
N ALA A 212 -15.85 -6.54 8.51
CA ALA A 212 -15.07 -7.36 7.59
C ALA A 212 -13.99 -8.17 8.31
N THR A 213 -13.30 -7.52 9.26
CA THR A 213 -12.28 -8.17 10.11
C THR A 213 -12.86 -9.33 10.91
N GLU A 214 -13.99 -9.12 11.59
CA GLU A 214 -14.62 -10.18 12.39
C GLU A 214 -15.17 -11.32 11.51
N LEU A 215 -15.76 -11.01 10.34
CA LEU A 215 -16.27 -12.03 9.42
C LEU A 215 -15.14 -12.94 8.91
N ILE A 216 -14.02 -12.35 8.47
CA ILE A 216 -12.86 -13.10 7.99
C ILE A 216 -12.32 -14.03 9.07
N LEU A 217 -12.29 -13.57 10.33
CA LEU A 217 -11.80 -14.37 11.45
C LEU A 217 -12.79 -15.45 11.91
N LYS A 218 -14.09 -15.26 11.64
CA LYS A 218 -15.14 -16.24 11.95
C LYS A 218 -15.15 -17.40 10.96
N GLU A 219 -14.88 -17.13 9.68
CA GLU A 219 -14.92 -18.11 8.57
C GLU A 219 -13.60 -18.09 7.75
N PRO A 220 -12.43 -18.28 8.39
CA PRO A 220 -11.12 -18.06 7.76
C PRO A 220 -10.85 -18.97 6.56
N GLU A 221 -11.47 -20.15 6.50
CA GLU A 221 -11.37 -21.09 5.39
C GLU A 221 -12.00 -20.58 4.09
N LEU A 222 -12.85 -19.54 4.14
CA LEU A 222 -13.48 -18.94 2.98
C LEU A 222 -12.65 -17.82 2.35
N PHE A 223 -11.56 -17.41 2.99
CA PHE A 223 -10.77 -16.25 2.57
C PHE A 223 -9.32 -16.65 2.26
N PRO A 224 -8.65 -15.93 1.34
CA PRO A 224 -7.21 -16.05 1.15
C PRO A 224 -6.43 -15.90 2.46
N SER A 225 -5.34 -16.65 2.62
CA SER A 225 -4.50 -16.62 3.83
C SER A 225 -3.99 -15.22 4.17
N LEU A 226 -3.73 -14.39 3.15
CA LEU A 226 -3.31 -12.99 3.30
C LEU A 226 -4.39 -12.11 3.94
N HIS A 227 -5.67 -12.35 3.62
CA HIS A 227 -6.77 -11.64 4.29
C HIS A 227 -6.84 -12.02 5.75
N VAL A 228 -6.73 -13.32 6.05
CA VAL A 228 -6.78 -13.84 7.42
C VAL A 228 -5.62 -13.29 8.25
N GLU A 229 -4.41 -13.22 7.69
CA GLU A 229 -3.24 -12.62 8.34
C GLU A 229 -3.48 -11.15 8.68
N LEU A 230 -3.91 -10.35 7.71
CA LEU A 230 -4.18 -8.93 7.92
C LEU A 230 -5.34 -8.69 8.91
N ALA A 231 -6.41 -9.50 8.84
CA ALA A 231 -7.53 -9.43 9.76
C ALA A 231 -7.09 -9.72 11.21
N LYS A 232 -6.16 -10.67 11.44
CA LYS A 232 -5.58 -10.90 12.77
C LYS A 232 -4.84 -9.67 13.28
N ASN A 233 -3.99 -9.06 12.45
CA ASN A 233 -3.24 -7.86 12.82
C ASN A 233 -4.18 -6.68 13.13
N LEU A 234 -5.23 -6.49 12.33
CA LEU A 234 -6.24 -5.45 12.59
C LEU A 234 -7.08 -5.76 13.83
N LYS A 235 -7.40 -7.03 14.10
CA LYS A 235 -8.13 -7.43 15.31
C LYS A 235 -7.36 -7.08 16.57
N GLU A 236 -6.04 -7.26 16.58
CA GLU A 236 -5.18 -6.84 17.70
C GLU A 236 -5.30 -5.33 17.94
N ALA A 237 -5.15 -4.52 16.89
CA ALA A 237 -5.30 -3.06 16.95
C ALA A 237 -6.69 -2.65 17.48
N LEU A 238 -7.76 -3.25 16.94
CA LEU A 238 -9.15 -2.97 17.31
C LEU A 238 -9.53 -3.50 18.71
N SER A 239 -8.70 -4.33 19.32
CA SER A 239 -8.94 -4.88 20.66
C SER A 239 -8.15 -4.17 21.75
N ASP A 240 -7.36 -3.15 21.39
CA ASP A 240 -6.58 -2.38 22.35
C ASP A 240 -7.49 -1.54 23.25
N SER A 241 -7.51 -1.89 24.53
CA SER A 241 -8.28 -1.19 25.56
C SER A 241 -7.77 0.22 25.87
N SER A 242 -6.57 0.59 25.40
CA SER A 242 -6.01 1.93 25.60
C SER A 242 -6.47 2.94 24.55
N LEU A 243 -7.20 2.51 23.52
CA LEU A 243 -7.85 3.41 22.56
C LEU A 243 -8.81 4.39 23.25
N PRO A 244 -9.12 5.54 22.62
CA PRO A 244 -10.12 6.48 23.13
C PRO A 244 -11.44 5.78 23.48
N GLY A 245 -12.00 6.08 24.66
CA GLY A 245 -13.14 5.31 25.20
C GLY A 245 -14.39 5.30 24.31
N ASN A 246 -14.64 6.36 23.53
CA ASN A 246 -15.69 6.38 22.52
C ASN A 246 -15.42 5.36 21.40
N LEU A 247 -14.19 5.27 20.90
CA LEU A 247 -13.78 4.27 19.91
C LEU A 247 -13.94 2.84 20.45
N VAL A 248 -13.49 2.59 21.68
CA VAL A 248 -13.65 1.27 22.33
C VAL A 248 -15.12 0.85 22.38
N ASN A 249 -16.00 1.76 22.80
CA ASN A 249 -17.44 1.50 22.88
C ASN A 249 -18.06 1.25 21.50
N SER A 250 -17.70 2.05 20.49
CA SER A 250 -18.20 1.89 19.12
C SER A 250 -17.73 0.56 18.51
N ILE A 251 -16.46 0.21 18.64
CA ILE A 251 -15.93 -1.08 18.16
C ILE A 251 -16.66 -2.25 18.84
N ALA A 252 -16.92 -2.16 20.16
CA ALA A 252 -17.68 -3.17 20.87
C ALA A 252 -19.12 -3.30 20.35
N ALA A 253 -19.79 -2.18 20.07
CA ALA A 253 -21.12 -2.16 19.47
C ALA A 253 -21.11 -2.81 18.07
N TYR A 254 -20.14 -2.46 17.22
CA TYR A 254 -20.01 -3.04 15.88
C TYR A 254 -19.79 -4.55 15.90
N ARG A 255 -18.98 -5.05 16.85
CA ARG A 255 -18.78 -6.49 17.06
C ARG A 255 -20.07 -7.21 17.46
N GLY A 256 -20.91 -6.56 18.26
CA GLY A 256 -22.23 -7.07 18.63
C GLY A 256 -23.10 -7.41 17.41
N TYR A 257 -23.07 -6.57 16.37
CA TYR A 257 -23.82 -6.80 15.13
C TYR A 257 -23.35 -8.03 14.34
N VAL A 258 -22.07 -8.43 14.48
CA VAL A 258 -21.52 -9.63 13.81
C VAL A 258 -21.91 -10.92 14.54
N ALA A 259 -22.02 -10.84 15.87
CA ALA A 259 -22.37 -11.98 16.72
C ALA A 259 -23.85 -12.37 16.57
N GLU A 260 -24.74 -11.38 16.42
CA GLU A 260 -26.18 -11.56 16.26
C GLU A 260 -26.65 -10.73 15.05
N PRO A 261 -26.68 -11.31 13.83
CA PRO A 261 -27.06 -10.57 12.63
C PRO A 261 -28.57 -10.32 12.60
N ASP A 262 -29.04 -9.38 13.43
CA ASP A 262 -30.34 -8.76 13.21
C ASP A 262 -30.19 -7.75 12.06
N GLN A 263 -30.45 -8.22 10.85
CA GLN A 263 -30.37 -7.42 9.63
C GLN A 263 -31.30 -6.18 9.63
N SER A 264 -32.22 -6.07 10.60
CA SER A 264 -33.11 -4.92 10.75
C SER A 264 -32.46 -3.73 11.48
N LEU A 265 -31.36 -3.96 12.19
CA LEU A 265 -30.65 -2.95 13.00
C LEU A 265 -29.38 -2.41 12.32
N LEU A 266 -29.01 -2.94 11.16
CA LEU A 266 -27.84 -2.50 10.43
C LEU A 266 -28.11 -1.16 9.71
N PRO A 267 -27.19 -0.19 9.78
CA PRO A 267 -27.20 0.96 8.88
C PRO A 267 -27.30 0.49 7.42
N GLY A 268 -28.09 1.19 6.59
CA GLY A 268 -28.40 0.75 5.22
C GLY A 268 -27.16 0.53 4.34
N ASP A 269 -26.13 1.33 4.56
CA ASP A 269 -24.85 1.28 3.87
C ASP A 269 -23.94 0.14 4.35
N VAL A 270 -24.11 -0.33 5.59
CA VAL A 270 -23.52 -1.58 6.08
C VAL A 270 -24.19 -2.75 5.39
N LYS A 271 -25.53 -2.77 5.30
CA LYS A 271 -26.29 -3.83 4.64
C LYS A 271 -25.90 -4.02 3.17
N GLU A 272 -25.71 -2.94 2.41
CA GLU A 272 -25.21 -3.01 1.04
C GLU A 272 -23.79 -3.61 1.00
N SER A 273 -22.90 -3.15 1.87
CA SER A 273 -21.52 -3.68 1.96
C SER A 273 -21.52 -5.18 2.33
N LEU A 274 -22.43 -5.62 3.19
CA LEU A 274 -22.64 -7.03 3.52
C LEU A 274 -23.09 -7.85 2.32
N GLN A 275 -24.00 -7.31 1.52
CA GLN A 275 -24.45 -7.97 0.30
C GLN A 275 -23.30 -8.12 -0.69
N VAL A 276 -22.41 -7.12 -0.82
CA VAL A 276 -21.25 -7.24 -1.69
C VAL A 276 -20.24 -8.27 -1.13
N ILE A 277 -19.94 -8.26 0.18
CA ILE A 277 -19.02 -9.26 0.76
C ILE A 277 -19.60 -10.68 0.65
N HIS A 278 -20.89 -10.89 0.96
CA HIS A 278 -21.53 -12.18 0.78
C HIS A 278 -21.62 -12.61 -0.69
N PHE A 279 -21.89 -11.67 -1.60
CA PHE A 279 -21.87 -11.93 -3.04
C PHE A 279 -20.48 -12.37 -3.52
N VAL A 280 -19.43 -11.66 -3.09
CA VAL A 280 -18.03 -12.02 -3.39
C VAL A 280 -17.73 -13.41 -2.86
N LEU A 281 -18.10 -13.72 -1.60
CA LEU A 281 -17.92 -15.05 -1.02
C LEU A 281 -18.66 -16.15 -1.78
N ASP A 282 -19.89 -15.88 -2.23
CA ASP A 282 -20.68 -16.84 -3.01
C ASP A 282 -20.12 -17.07 -4.42
N GLU A 283 -19.60 -16.03 -5.07
CA GLU A 283 -18.89 -16.15 -6.35
C GLU A 283 -17.54 -16.86 -6.19
N THR A 284 -16.76 -16.56 -5.15
CA THR A 284 -15.52 -17.30 -4.85
C THR A 284 -15.80 -18.78 -4.63
N LYS A 285 -16.88 -19.14 -3.92
CA LYS A 285 -17.34 -20.54 -3.78
C LYS A 285 -17.70 -21.19 -5.11
N ARG A 286 -18.23 -20.44 -6.08
CA ARG A 286 -18.53 -20.96 -7.44
C ARG A 286 -17.26 -21.21 -8.23
N VAL A 287 -16.30 -20.28 -8.19
CA VAL A 287 -15.03 -20.39 -8.92
C VAL A 287 -14.17 -21.53 -8.35
N CYS A 288 -14.06 -21.66 -7.02
CA CYS A 288 -13.25 -22.71 -6.39
C CYS A 288 -13.88 -24.12 -6.44
N LYS A 289 -15.15 -24.27 -6.82
CA LYS A 289 -15.79 -25.58 -7.03
C LYS A 289 -15.68 -26.12 -8.46
N CYS A 290 -15.04 -25.37 -9.36
CA CYS A 290 -14.82 -25.76 -10.76
C CYS A 290 -13.46 -26.41 -11.02
N GLU A 291 -12.70 -26.78 -10.00
CA GLU A 291 -11.46 -27.58 -10.10
C GLU A 291 -11.63 -29.02 -9.59
#